data_AF-A0A948GYI2-F1
#
_entry.id   AF-A0A948GYI2-F1
#
_cell.length_a   1.000
_cell.length_b   1.000
_cell.length_c   1.000
_cell.angle_alpha   90.00
_cell.angle_beta   90.00
_cell.angle_gamma   90.00
#
_symmetry.space_group_name_H-M   'P 1'
#
loop_
_entity.id
_entity.type
_entity.pdbx_description
1 polymer ?
#
loop_
_entity_poly.entity_id
_entity_poly.type
_entity_poly.pdbx_seq_one_letter_code
_entity_poly.pdbx_strand_id
1 'polypeptide(L)'
;MDNQKKGFTLLEIIVSLIIIFFVVAGMAGIFVSSSNYTYHYKCRGTAVSLAKYCLDILSKDVRQDKWNPATAADGNCLTSGFNCPTVFTTNPTMPIGLDENYTATYAISNLAGTNLKKAVVVINWTEL
;
A
#
# COMPACT_ATOMS: atom_id res chain seq x y z
N MET A 1 38.35 17.83 54.21
CA MET A 1 37.50 18.09 53.03
C MET A 1 36.26 17.25 53.19
N ASP A 2 35.21 17.84 53.77
CA ASP A 2 33.99 17.11 54.12
C ASP A 2 33.21 16.76 52.85
N ASN A 3 33.16 15.46 52.57
CA ASN A 3 32.34 14.87 51.53
C ASN A 3 30.88 14.87 52.01
N GLN A 4 30.12 15.92 51.67
CA GLN A 4 28.67 15.92 51.81
C GLN A 4 28.07 14.85 50.88
N LYS A 5 27.84 13.65 51.40
CA LYS A 5 27.02 12.65 50.72
C LYS A 5 25.56 13.08 50.79
N LYS A 6 25.10 13.83 49.78
CA LYS A 6 23.68 14.12 49.58
C LYS A 6 22.98 12.83 49.19
N GLY A 7 22.38 12.15 50.16
CA GLY A 7 21.54 10.99 49.92
C GLY A 7 20.29 11.40 49.16
N PHE A 8 20.00 10.74 48.05
CA PHE A 8 18.73 10.88 47.34
C PHE A 8 17.59 10.59 48.31
N THR A 9 16.60 11.48 48.37
CA THR A 9 15.47 11.28 49.28
C THR A 9 14.54 10.21 48.69
N LEU A 10 14.03 9.31 49.53
CA LEU A 10 13.17 8.19 49.09
C LEU A 10 11.94 8.68 48.31
N LEU A 11 11.41 9.86 48.68
CA LEU A 11 10.31 10.53 47.98
C LEU A 11 10.65 10.87 46.53
N GLU A 12 11.84 11.40 46.27
CA GLU A 12 12.29 11.80 44.94
C GLU A 12 12.39 10.60 43.98
N ILE A 13 12.78 9.43 44.51
CA ILE A 13 12.80 8.18 43.76
C ILE A 13 11.38 7.73 43.40
N ILE A 14 10.42 7.84 44.33
CA ILE A 14 9.01 7.48 44.09
C ILE A 14 8.41 8.37 43.01
N VAL A 15 8.61 9.69 43.10
CA VAL A 15 8.06 10.64 42.12
C VAL A 15 8.67 10.38 40.73
N SER A 16 9.98 10.13 40.67
CA SER A 16 10.66 9.81 39.41
C SER A 16 10.13 8.53 38.77
N LEU A 17 9.88 7.49 39.58
CA LEU A 17 9.30 6.22 39.11
C LEU A 17 7.92 6.43 38.49
N ILE A 18 7.05 7.19 39.15
CA ILE A 18 5.70 7.47 38.64
C ILE A 18 5.78 8.16 37.28
N ILE A 19 6.63 9.19 37.15
CA ILE A 19 6.81 9.92 35.89
C ILE A 19 7.30 8.98 34.79
N ILE A 20 8.29 8.13 35.08
CA ILE A 20 8.81 7.15 34.11
C ILE A 20 7.72 6.18 33.65
N PHE A 21 6.89 5.68 34.57
CA PHE A 21 5.76 4.80 34.21
C PHE A 21 4.79 5.47 33.23
N PHE A 22 4.43 6.73 33.47
CA PHE A 22 3.56 7.47 32.55
C PHE A 22 4.20 7.67 31.18
N VAL A 23 5.50 7.98 31.13
CA VAL A 23 6.22 8.18 29.87
C VAL A 23 6.28 6.88 29.06
N VAL A 24 6.64 5.76 29.69
CA VAL A 24 6.75 4.46 29.01
C VAL A 24 5.37 4.00 28.51
N ALA A 25 4.33 4.15 29.34
CA ALA A 25 2.96 3.83 28.93
C ALA A 25 2.50 4.69 27.73
N GLY A 26 2.80 6.01 27.76
CA GLY A 26 2.49 6.92 26.65
C GLY A 26 3.22 6.53 25.37
N MET A 27 4.52 6.21 25.46
CA MET A 27 5.33 5.77 24.32
C MET A 27 4.82 4.46 23.71
N ALA A 28 4.40 3.50 24.54
CA ALA A 28 3.83 2.25 24.06
C ALA A 28 2.56 2.48 23.22
N GLY A 29 1.69 3.41 23.65
CA GLY A 29 0.49 3.77 22.89
C GLY A 29 0.82 4.39 21.52
N ILE A 30 1.79 5.31 21.48
CA ILE A 30 2.25 5.93 20.22
C ILE A 30 2.86 4.90 19.28
N PHE A 31 3.64 3.96 19.82
CA PHE A 31 4.29 2.92 19.04
C PHE A 31 3.27 2.02 18.33
N VAL A 32 2.25 1.54 19.03
CA VAL A 32 1.18 0.70 18.43
C VAL A 32 0.45 1.47 17.33
N SER A 33 0.09 2.72 17.57
CA SER A 33 -0.56 3.56 16.56
C SER A 33 0.32 3.76 15.31
N SER A 34 1.61 4.03 15.52
CA SER A 34 2.58 4.25 14.45
C SER A 34 2.85 2.98 13.64
N SER A 35 2.84 1.82 14.28
CA SER A 35 3.02 0.52 13.62
C SER A 35 1.88 0.25 12.63
N ASN A 36 0.63 0.40 13.06
CA ASN A 36 -0.54 0.19 12.19
C ASN A 36 -0.54 1.17 11.01
N TYR A 37 -0.21 2.45 11.27
CA TYR A 37 -0.10 3.43 10.19
C TYR A 37 0.98 3.06 9.16
N THR A 38 2.15 2.63 9.62
CA THR A 38 3.24 2.20 8.75
C THR A 38 2.86 0.98 7.92
N TYR A 39 2.09 0.07 8.48
CA TYR A 39 1.57 -1.09 7.76
C TYR A 39 0.70 -0.67 6.57
N HIS A 40 -0.39 0.08 6.79
CA HIS A 40 -1.26 0.52 5.69
C HIS A 40 -0.52 1.41 4.68
N TYR A 41 0.47 2.19 5.12
CA TYR A 41 1.30 2.98 4.22
C TYR A 41 2.11 2.11 3.26
N LYS A 42 2.70 1.00 3.75
CA LYS A 42 3.39 0.02 2.91
C LYS A 42 2.44 -0.62 1.91
N CYS A 43 1.26 -1.05 2.35
CA CYS A 43 0.27 -1.69 1.47
C CYS A 43 -0.17 -0.74 0.35
N ARG A 44 -0.43 0.53 0.67
CA ARG A 44 -0.73 1.58 -0.32
C ARG A 44 0.44 1.82 -1.28
N GLY A 45 1.67 1.88 -0.78
CA GLY A 45 2.86 2.05 -1.63
C GLY A 45 3.00 0.91 -2.64
N THR A 46 2.83 -0.32 -2.17
CA THR A 46 2.83 -1.52 -3.00
C THR A 46 1.70 -1.49 -4.03
N ALA A 47 0.48 -1.17 -3.62
CA ALA A 47 -0.67 -1.05 -4.53
C ALA A 47 -0.43 -0.02 -5.65
N VAL A 48 0.17 1.13 -5.32
CA VAL A 48 0.52 2.15 -6.32
C VAL A 48 1.61 1.64 -7.27
N SER A 49 2.63 0.96 -6.77
CA SER A 49 3.69 0.38 -7.62
C SER A 49 3.11 -0.66 -8.60
N LEU A 50 2.15 -1.46 -8.13
CA LEU A 50 1.43 -2.42 -8.94
C LEU A 50 0.54 -1.72 -9.98
N ALA A 51 -0.24 -0.73 -9.58
CA ALA A 51 -1.07 0.05 -10.50
C ALA A 51 -0.23 0.69 -11.62
N LYS A 52 0.96 1.23 -11.28
CA LYS A 52 1.91 1.76 -12.25
C LYS A 52 2.41 0.67 -13.19
N TYR A 53 2.76 -0.50 -12.68
CA TYR A 53 3.19 -1.63 -13.50
C TYR A 53 2.09 -2.07 -14.50
N CYS A 54 0.84 -2.15 -14.04
CA CYS A 54 -0.30 -2.44 -14.92
C CYS A 54 -0.48 -1.35 -16.00
N LEU A 55 -0.40 -0.07 -15.62
CA LEU A 55 -0.53 1.05 -16.56
C LEU A 55 0.63 1.14 -17.56
N ASP A 56 1.86 0.80 -17.16
CA ASP A 56 3.03 0.79 -18.05
C ASP A 56 2.80 -0.14 -19.25
N ILE A 57 2.12 -1.27 -19.03
CA ILE A 57 1.78 -2.21 -20.09
C ILE A 57 0.76 -1.62 -21.07
N LEU A 58 -0.23 -0.84 -20.61
CA LEU A 58 -1.12 -0.11 -21.54
C LEU A 58 -0.33 0.84 -22.42
N SER A 59 0.63 1.55 -21.84
CA SER A 59 1.40 2.56 -22.56
C SER A 59 2.26 1.97 -23.69
N LYS A 60 2.60 0.68 -23.60
CA LYS A 60 3.32 -0.05 -24.66
C LYS A 60 2.42 -0.36 -25.87
N ASP A 61 1.11 -0.43 -25.68
CA ASP A 61 0.16 -0.54 -26.80
C ASP A 61 -0.27 0.86 -27.25
N VAL A 62 0.36 1.34 -28.33
CA VAL A 62 0.15 2.68 -28.92
C VAL A 62 -1.30 2.87 -29.39
N ARG A 63 -2.03 1.78 -29.62
CA ARG A 63 -3.38 1.78 -30.19
C ARG A 63 -4.47 1.75 -29.11
N GLN A 64 -4.96 2.93 -28.74
CA GLN A 64 -6.05 3.09 -27.76
C GLN A 64 -7.36 2.40 -28.17
N ASP A 65 -7.56 2.13 -29.47
CA ASP A 65 -8.71 1.40 -29.97
C ASP A 65 -8.74 -0.06 -29.47
N LYS A 66 -7.57 -0.67 -29.21
CA LYS A 66 -7.42 -2.05 -28.72
C LYS A 66 -7.61 -2.22 -27.22
N TRP A 67 -7.80 -1.13 -26.48
CA TRP A 67 -8.04 -1.15 -25.04
C TRP A 67 -9.46 -1.62 -24.68
N ASN A 68 -10.16 -2.36 -25.54
CA ASN A 68 -11.55 -2.76 -25.30
C ASN A 68 -11.61 -4.11 -24.57
N PRO A 69 -12.39 -4.25 -23.48
CA PRO A 69 -12.55 -5.53 -22.77
C PRO A 69 -13.36 -6.61 -23.50
N ALA A 70 -14.06 -6.27 -24.58
CA ALA A 70 -15.12 -7.13 -25.12
C ALA A 70 -14.67 -8.28 -26.06
N THR A 71 -13.45 -8.26 -26.59
CA THR A 71 -13.02 -9.26 -27.59
C THR A 71 -11.60 -9.75 -27.33
N ALA A 72 -11.49 -11.00 -26.86
CA ALA A 72 -10.22 -11.66 -26.57
C ALA A 72 -9.27 -11.75 -27.79
N ALA A 73 -9.81 -11.69 -29.01
CA ALA A 73 -9.07 -11.79 -30.27
C ALA A 73 -8.23 -10.55 -30.63
N ASP A 74 -8.56 -9.38 -30.06
CA ASP A 74 -7.84 -8.11 -30.25
C ASP A 74 -7.30 -7.53 -28.94
N GLY A 75 -7.46 -8.29 -27.85
CA GLY A 75 -7.27 -7.76 -26.51
C GLY A 75 -5.81 -7.51 -26.17
N ASN A 76 -5.60 -6.50 -25.32
CA ASN A 76 -4.30 -6.18 -24.78
C ASN A 76 -4.05 -7.01 -23.51
N CYS A 77 -2.87 -6.83 -22.91
CA CYS A 77 -2.50 -7.55 -21.72
C CYS A 77 -3.36 -7.34 -20.48
N LEU A 78 -4.29 -6.40 -20.51
CA LEU A 78 -5.17 -6.14 -19.38
C LEU A 78 -6.57 -6.69 -19.58
N THR A 79 -7.00 -6.91 -20.82
CA THR A 79 -8.37 -7.32 -21.13
C THR A 79 -8.49 -8.79 -21.51
N SER A 80 -7.48 -9.37 -22.17
CA SER A 80 -7.54 -10.74 -22.70
C SER A 80 -6.40 -11.65 -22.24
N GLY A 81 -5.35 -11.11 -21.61
CA GLY A 81 -4.17 -11.89 -21.22
C GLY A 81 -3.38 -12.49 -22.39
N PHE A 82 -3.62 -12.03 -23.63
CA PHE A 82 -3.02 -12.60 -24.84
C PHE A 82 -1.51 -12.26 -24.92
N ASN A 83 -0.63 -13.26 -24.77
CA ASN A 83 0.85 -13.12 -24.71
C ASN A 83 1.37 -12.21 -23.60
N CYS A 84 0.78 -12.31 -22.41
CA CYS A 84 1.12 -11.44 -21.29
C CYS A 84 1.71 -12.25 -20.14
N PRO A 85 2.58 -11.65 -19.31
CA PRO A 85 3.01 -12.30 -18.07
C PRO A 85 1.78 -12.81 -17.31
N THR A 86 1.82 -14.02 -16.77
CA THR A 86 0.68 -14.71 -16.09
C THR A 86 0.10 -13.95 -14.89
N VAL A 87 0.69 -12.81 -14.56
CA VAL A 87 0.30 -11.82 -13.55
C VAL A 87 -0.90 -10.97 -13.99
N PHE A 88 -1.56 -11.24 -15.12
CA PHE A 88 -2.64 -10.37 -15.64
C PHE A 88 -3.97 -11.06 -15.96
N THR A 89 -4.07 -12.37 -15.75
CA THR A 89 -5.34 -13.08 -15.90
C THR A 89 -6.19 -12.88 -14.65
N THR A 90 -7.36 -12.24 -14.81
CA THR A 90 -8.50 -12.19 -13.86
C THR A 90 -8.12 -12.34 -12.37
N ASN A 91 -7.90 -11.22 -11.67
CA ASN A 91 -7.46 -11.22 -10.27
C ASN A 91 -6.11 -11.90 -10.01
N PRO A 92 -5.00 -11.35 -10.51
CA PRO A 92 -3.68 -11.83 -10.15
C PRO A 92 -3.42 -11.54 -8.67
N THR A 93 -3.55 -12.56 -7.82
CA THR A 93 -3.01 -12.53 -6.46
C THR A 93 -1.49 -12.55 -6.55
N MET A 94 -0.87 -11.40 -6.29
CA MET A 94 0.59 -11.32 -6.23
C MET A 94 1.07 -11.37 -4.78
N PRO A 95 1.91 -12.35 -4.42
CA PRO A 95 2.59 -12.33 -3.13
C PRO A 95 3.70 -11.28 -3.19
N ILE A 96 3.38 -10.04 -2.86
CA ILE A 96 4.36 -8.94 -2.85
C ILE A 96 4.91 -8.78 -1.44
N GLY A 97 5.62 -9.80 -0.93
CA GLY A 97 6.39 -9.75 0.32
C GLY A 97 5.61 -9.34 1.60
N LEU A 98 4.30 -9.27 1.49
CA LEU A 98 3.30 -9.00 2.50
C LEU A 98 2.32 -10.15 2.37
N ASP A 99 1.85 -10.72 3.49
CA ASP A 99 0.90 -11.84 3.49
C ASP A 99 -0.48 -11.47 2.91
N GLU A 100 -0.65 -10.25 2.38
CA GLU A 100 -1.87 -9.74 1.80
C GLU A 100 -2.05 -10.14 0.33
N ASN A 101 -3.28 -10.49 -0.02
CA ASN A 101 -3.68 -10.74 -1.41
C ASN A 101 -4.12 -9.45 -2.08
N TYR A 102 -3.40 -9.01 -3.11
CA TYR A 102 -3.77 -7.88 -3.97
C TYR A 102 -4.61 -8.37 -5.16
N THR A 103 -5.60 -7.58 -5.56
CA THR A 103 -6.49 -7.83 -6.70
C THR A 103 -6.59 -6.57 -7.54
N ALA A 104 -6.52 -6.73 -8.87
CA ALA A 104 -6.53 -5.61 -9.82
C ALA A 104 -7.80 -5.66 -10.67
N THR A 105 -8.55 -4.57 -10.69
CA THR A 105 -9.74 -4.36 -11.53
C THR A 105 -9.50 -3.20 -12.50
N TYR A 106 -10.05 -3.32 -13.71
CA TYR A 106 -9.81 -2.38 -14.80
C TYR A 106 -11.13 -1.83 -15.34
N ALA A 107 -11.18 -0.51 -15.56
CA ALA A 107 -12.31 0.16 -16.20
C ALA A 107 -11.82 1.11 -17.28
N ILE A 108 -12.43 1.03 -18.48
CA ILE A 108 -12.03 1.81 -19.64
C ILE A 108 -13.27 2.54 -20.15
N SER A 109 -13.15 3.85 -20.35
CA SER A 109 -14.25 4.72 -20.74
C SER A 109 -13.79 5.73 -21.79
N ASN A 110 -14.68 6.15 -22.68
CA ASN A 110 -14.39 7.21 -23.64
C ASN A 110 -14.48 8.56 -22.93
N LEU A 111 -13.54 9.46 -23.19
CA LEU A 111 -13.57 10.81 -22.64
C LEU A 111 -14.46 11.71 -23.52
N ALA A 112 -15.51 12.27 -22.92
CA ALA A 112 -16.52 13.06 -23.62
C ALA A 112 -15.90 14.20 -24.45
N GLY A 113 -16.35 14.33 -25.71
CA GLY A 113 -15.89 15.39 -26.62
C GLY A 113 -14.50 15.17 -27.21
N THR A 114 -13.88 14.00 -27.03
CA THR A 114 -12.55 13.68 -27.58
C THR A 114 -12.50 12.26 -28.14
N ASN A 115 -11.45 11.95 -28.92
CA ASN A 115 -11.13 10.58 -29.34
C ASN A 115 -10.25 9.84 -28.33
N LEU A 116 -10.10 10.38 -27.11
CA LEU A 116 -9.24 9.80 -26.07
C LEU A 116 -10.01 8.79 -25.23
N LYS A 117 -9.31 7.74 -24.79
CA LYS A 117 -9.82 6.80 -23.79
C LYS A 117 -9.18 7.03 -22.43
N LYS A 118 -9.98 6.88 -21.38
CA LYS A 118 -9.55 6.88 -19.98
C LYS A 118 -9.50 5.44 -19.50
N ALA A 119 -8.31 5.00 -19.09
CA ALA A 119 -8.11 3.75 -18.37
C ALA A 119 -7.97 4.02 -16.87
N VAL A 120 -8.67 3.24 -16.06
CA VAL A 120 -8.62 3.29 -14.60
C VAL A 120 -8.26 1.89 -14.11
N VAL A 121 -7.20 1.82 -13.30
CA VAL A 121 -6.80 0.61 -12.59
C VAL A 121 -7.16 0.81 -11.12
N VAL A 122 -7.88 -0.14 -10.55
CA VAL A 122 -8.22 -0.19 -9.13
C VAL A 122 -7.51 -1.40 -8.53
N ILE A 123 -6.65 -1.15 -7.55
CA ILE A 123 -5.98 -2.21 -6.79
C ILE A 123 -6.66 -2.29 -5.43
N ASN A 124 -7.24 -3.44 -5.12
CA ASN A 124 -7.80 -3.75 -3.81
C ASN A 124 -6.91 -4.77 -3.11
N TRP A 125 -6.84 -4.72 -1.79
CA TRP A 125 -6.18 -5.75 -0.98
C TRP A 125 -7.10 -6.13 0.18
N THR A 126 -6.91 -7.34 0.69
CA THR A 126 -7.57 -7.81 1.90
C THR A 126 -6.54 -7.82 3.02
N GLU A 127 -6.82 -7.06 4.07
CA GLU A 127 -6.05 -7.08 5.32
C GLU A 127 -6.33 -8.40 6.04
N LEU A 128 -5.28 -9.08 6.50
CA LEU A 128 -5.38 -10.34 7.27
C LEU A 128 -5.56 -10.08 8.76
#